data_AF-A0AAV7RQ90-F1
#
_entry.id   AF-A0AAV7RQ90-F1
#
_cell.length_a   1.000
_cell.length_b   1.000
_cell.length_c   1.000
_cell.angle_alpha   90.00
_cell.angle_beta   90.00
_cell.angle_gamma   90.00
#
_symmetry.space_group_name_H-M   'P 1'
#
loop_
_entity.id
_entity.type
_entity.pdbx_description
1 polymer ?
#
loop_
_entity_poly.entity_id
_entity_poly.type
_entity_poly.pdbx_seq_one_letter_code
_entity_poly.pdbx_strand_id
1 'polypeptide(L)'
;MKYYYKVIEFLKQRVSPQTIDWQKVDWTAQEAKESIHAYYERLLKVFKHYSGTEVIEAKNMNHLVLRFVERLRPEISQMIKNHLICWQAKPIDDVLQYAKYCSDETELKQRKLKETVMVMQIKAAQ
;
A
#
# COMPACT_ATOMS: atom_id res chain seq x y z
N MET A 1 36.97 2.35 19.02
CA MET A 1 35.55 2.12 19.40
C MET A 1 34.57 1.88 18.23
N LYS A 2 34.89 2.17 16.96
CA LYS A 2 33.92 1.98 15.83
C LYS A 2 33.69 0.52 15.39
N TYR A 3 34.58 -0.41 15.71
CA TYR A 3 34.46 -1.81 15.30
C TYR A 3 33.44 -2.61 16.13
N TYR A 4 33.28 -2.27 17.41
CA TYR A 4 32.36 -2.96 18.31
C TYR A 4 30.90 -2.83 17.86
N TYR A 5 30.49 -1.65 17.37
CA TYR A 5 29.12 -1.44 16.89
C TYR A 5 28.77 -2.31 15.68
N LYS A 6 29.69 -2.45 14.71
CA LYS A 6 29.47 -3.29 13.52
C LYS A 6 29.38 -4.78 13.87
N VAL A 7 30.20 -5.23 14.82
CA VAL A 7 30.18 -6.62 15.29
C VAL A 7 28.90 -6.90 16.07
N ILE A 8 28.42 -5.96 16.90
CA ILE A 8 27.16 -6.10 17.64
C ILE A 8 25.95 -6.11 16.69
N GLU A 9 25.91 -5.27 15.65
CA GLU A 9 24.86 -5.35 14.61
C GLU A 9 24.88 -6.68 13.86
N PHE A 10 26.07 -7.13 13.46
CA PHE A 10 26.24 -8.42 12.77
C PHE A 10 25.82 -9.61 13.64
N LEU A 11 26.12 -9.57 14.94
CA LEU A 11 25.68 -10.59 15.89
C LEU A 11 24.18 -10.52 16.18
N LYS A 12 23.58 -9.32 16.24
CA LYS A 12 22.12 -9.15 16.38
C LYS A 12 21.34 -9.77 15.20
N GLN A 13 21.90 -9.73 13.99
CA GLN A 13 21.32 -10.39 12.81
C GLN A 13 21.42 -11.93 12.85
N ARG A 14 22.44 -12.49 13.52
CA ARG A 14 22.70 -13.94 13.54
C ARG A 14 22.11 -14.67 14.75
N VAL A 15 21.94 -14.00 15.89
CA VAL A 15 21.67 -14.66 17.17
C VAL A 15 20.20 -14.55 17.61
N SER A 16 19.40 -13.73 16.92
CA SER A 16 17.95 -13.68 17.08
C SER A 16 17.33 -13.66 15.69
N PRO A 17 16.37 -14.56 15.36
CA PRO A 17 15.59 -14.36 14.15
C PRO A 17 14.95 -12.98 14.30
N GLN A 18 15.26 -12.05 13.39
CA GLN A 18 14.58 -10.76 13.40
C GLN A 18 13.11 -11.04 13.15
N THR A 19 12.34 -11.05 14.23
CA THR A 19 10.89 -11.17 14.17
C THR A 19 10.40 -9.92 13.46
N ILE A 20 9.76 -10.10 12.31
CA ILE A 20 9.23 -8.99 11.51
C ILE A 20 8.29 -8.18 12.39
N ASP A 21 8.54 -6.87 12.53
CA ASP A 21 7.62 -5.96 13.21
C ASP A 21 6.43 -5.64 12.29
N TRP A 22 5.48 -6.57 12.26
CA TRP A 22 4.26 -6.45 11.46
C TRP A 22 3.40 -5.27 11.90
N GLN A 23 3.45 -4.85 13.16
CA GLN A 23 2.66 -3.72 13.64
C GLN A 23 3.05 -2.43 12.91
N LYS A 24 4.36 -2.21 12.71
CA LYS A 24 4.87 -1.06 11.95
C LYS A 24 4.53 -1.14 10.47
N VAL A 25 4.63 -2.34 9.88
CA VAL A 25 4.23 -2.56 8.48
C VAL A 25 2.73 -2.27 8.29
N ASP A 26 1.90 -2.77 9.21
CA ASP A 26 0.43 -2.68 9.18
C ASP A 26 -0.11 -1.26 9.35
N TRP A 27 0.69 -0.31 9.87
CA TRP A 27 0.32 1.10 9.97
C TRP A 27 0.64 1.92 8.72
N THR A 28 1.26 1.31 7.72
CA THR A 28 1.56 1.97 6.46
C THR A 28 0.29 2.04 5.62
N ALA A 29 -0.35 3.21 5.58
CA ALA A 29 -1.53 3.46 4.75
C ALA A 29 -1.24 4.44 3.62
N GLN A 30 -1.99 4.32 2.52
CA GLN A 30 -1.90 5.20 1.38
C GLN A 30 -2.27 6.63 1.77
N GLU A 31 -1.41 7.59 1.44
CA GLU A 31 -1.71 9.01 1.68
C GLU A 31 -2.72 9.56 0.66
N ALA A 32 -3.41 10.65 1.02
CA ALA A 32 -4.52 11.19 0.22
C ALA A 32 -4.17 11.49 -1.25
N LYS A 33 -2.94 11.94 -1.52
CA LYS A 33 -2.46 12.30 -2.87
C LYS A 33 -1.41 11.32 -3.41
N GLU A 34 -1.15 10.25 -2.69
CA GLU A 34 -0.15 9.26 -3.09
C GLU A 34 -0.71 8.34 -4.17
N SER A 35 0.11 8.08 -5.20
CA SER A 35 -0.25 7.11 -6.24
C SER A 35 -0.19 5.68 -5.71
N ILE A 36 -0.93 4.78 -6.34
CA ILE A 36 -0.98 3.36 -5.96
C ILE A 36 0.42 2.73 -5.94
N HIS A 37 1.22 3.04 -6.97
CA HIS A 37 2.57 2.51 -7.10
C HIS A 37 3.53 3.11 -6.06
N ALA A 38 3.46 4.42 -5.81
CA ALA A 38 4.29 5.07 -4.78
C ALA A 38 4.01 4.50 -3.37
N TYR A 39 2.73 4.26 -3.08
CA TYR A 39 2.31 3.62 -1.83
C TYR A 39 2.87 2.19 -1.72
N TYR A 40 2.75 1.38 -2.76
CA TYR A 40 3.28 0.01 -2.75
C TYR A 40 4.80 -0.02 -2.55
N GLU A 41 5.54 0.83 -3.27
CA GLU A 41 6.99 0.98 -3.10
C GLU A 41 7.37 1.37 -1.66
N ARG A 42 6.60 2.28 -1.05
CA ARG A 42 6.81 2.68 0.34
C ARG A 42 6.52 1.54 1.31
N LEU A 43 5.44 0.79 1.10
CA LEU A 43 5.11 -0.40 1.88
C LEU A 43 6.24 -1.44 1.82
N LEU A 44 6.80 -1.69 0.64
CA LEU A 44 7.95 -2.60 0.48
C LEU A 44 9.20 -2.10 1.21
N LYS A 45 9.49 -0.80 1.15
CA LYS A 45 10.63 -0.20 1.90
C LYS A 45 10.44 -0.35 3.40
N VAL A 46 9.24 -0.09 3.91
CA VAL A 46 8.90 -0.29 5.33
C VAL A 46 9.05 -1.75 5.71
N PHE A 47 8.52 -2.68 4.91
CA PHE A 47 8.67 -4.10 5.14
C PHE A 47 10.15 -4.51 5.22
N LYS A 48 10.98 -4.13 4.24
CA LYS A 48 12.42 -4.45 4.25
C LYS A 48 13.13 -3.90 5.48
N HIS A 49 12.81 -2.68 5.88
CA HIS A 49 13.39 -2.05 7.06
C HIS A 49 13.05 -2.81 8.36
N TYR A 50 11.79 -3.20 8.54
CA TYR A 50 11.31 -3.84 9.78
C TYR A 50 11.37 -5.38 9.77
N SER A 51 11.70 -5.98 8.63
CA SER A 51 11.96 -7.43 8.51
C SER A 51 13.45 -7.77 8.48
N GLY A 52 14.31 -6.80 8.16
CA GLY A 52 15.75 -7.02 7.99
C GLY A 52 16.13 -7.90 6.81
N THR A 53 15.20 -8.17 5.90
CA THR A 53 15.45 -8.96 4.68
C THR A 53 15.21 -8.13 3.43
N GLU A 54 16.08 -8.32 2.44
CA GLU A 54 15.88 -7.80 1.08
C GLU A 54 15.00 -8.72 0.23
N VAL A 55 14.90 -9.99 0.61
CA VAL A 55 14.15 -11.03 -0.10
C VAL A 55 12.82 -11.25 0.62
N ILE A 56 11.73 -11.10 -0.13
CA ILE A 56 10.37 -11.31 0.36
C ILE A 56 9.99 -12.76 0.11
N GLU A 57 9.87 -13.54 1.18
CA GLU A 57 9.35 -14.90 1.09
C GLU A 57 7.88 -14.93 0.66
N ALA A 58 7.46 -15.98 -0.06
CA ALA A 58 6.08 -16.13 -0.53
C ALA A 58 5.03 -16.01 0.58
N LYS A 59 5.32 -16.55 1.78
CA LYS A 59 4.42 -16.45 2.95
C LYS A 59 4.18 -15.01 3.39
N ASN A 60 5.18 -14.14 3.25
CA ASN A 60 5.10 -12.72 3.60
C ASN A 60 4.42 -11.93 2.47
N MET A 61 4.55 -12.37 1.22
CA MET A 61 3.90 -11.72 0.07
C MET A 61 2.38 -11.72 0.20
N ASN A 62 1.77 -12.83 0.63
CA ASN A 62 0.32 -12.89 0.87
C ASN A 62 -0.13 -11.86 1.93
N HIS A 63 0.67 -11.71 2.98
CA HIS A 63 0.40 -10.70 4.02
C HIS A 63 0.58 -9.28 3.48
N LEU A 64 1.57 -9.04 2.61
CA LEU A 64 1.76 -7.74 1.97
C LEU A 64 0.63 -7.40 0.99
N VAL A 65 0.10 -8.37 0.24
CA VAL A 65 -1.09 -8.19 -0.62
C VAL A 65 -2.29 -7.81 0.24
N LEU A 66 -2.53 -8.54 1.33
CA LEU A 66 -3.60 -8.25 2.29
C LEU A 66 -3.51 -6.81 2.80
N ARG A 67 -2.33 -6.42 3.30
CA ARG A 67 -2.12 -5.08 3.87
C ARG A 67 -2.14 -3.98 2.85
N PHE A 68 -1.58 -4.22 1.67
CA PHE A 68 -1.68 -3.31 0.55
C PHE A 68 -3.15 -2.95 0.30
N VAL A 69 -4.03 -3.93 0.08
CA VAL A 69 -5.45 -3.68 -0.20
C VAL A 69 -6.18 -3.04 0.98
N GLU A 70 -5.99 -3.53 2.21
CA GLU A 70 -6.69 -3.01 3.39
C GLU A 70 -6.34 -1.58 3.77
N ARG A 71 -5.14 -1.13 3.38
CA ARG A 71 -4.61 0.18 3.75
C ARG A 71 -4.53 1.16 2.58
N LEU A 72 -5.08 0.79 1.42
CA LEU A 72 -5.44 1.75 0.37
C LEU A 72 -6.50 2.72 0.87
N ARG A 73 -6.71 3.81 0.11
CA ARG A 73 -7.87 4.68 0.31
C ARG A 73 -9.16 3.85 0.36
N PRO A 74 -10.09 4.14 1.29
CA PRO A 74 -11.25 3.29 1.55
C PRO A 74 -12.07 2.96 0.30
N GLU A 75 -12.25 3.93 -0.59
CA GLU A 75 -13.03 3.79 -1.82
C GLU A 75 -12.40 2.75 -2.76
N ILE A 76 -11.06 2.81 -2.91
CA ILE A 76 -10.28 1.91 -3.76
C ILE A 76 -10.26 0.51 -3.14
N SER A 77 -9.97 0.41 -1.84
CA SER A 77 -10.01 -0.85 -1.09
C SER A 77 -11.36 -1.55 -1.26
N GLN A 78 -12.46 -0.80 -1.15
CA GLN A 78 -13.80 -1.36 -1.27
C GLN A 78 -14.09 -1.85 -2.68
N MET A 79 -13.68 -1.10 -3.72
CA MET A 79 -13.85 -1.54 -5.11
C MET A 79 -13.10 -2.83 -5.40
N ILE A 80 -11.85 -2.95 -4.94
CA ILE A 80 -11.07 -4.20 -5.07
C ILE A 80 -11.81 -5.35 -4.39
N LYS A 81 -12.22 -5.18 -3.13
CA LYS A 81 -12.89 -6.23 -2.35
C LYS A 81 -14.22 -6.67 -2.96
N ASN A 82 -14.95 -5.76 -3.61
CA ASN A 82 -16.26 -6.05 -4.20
C ASN A 82 -16.18 -6.66 -5.60
N HIS A 83 -15.15 -6.31 -6.38
CA HIS A 83 -15.14 -6.59 -7.82
C HIS A 83 -13.97 -7.48 -8.28
N LEU A 84 -12.87 -7.54 -7.52
CA LEU A 84 -11.75 -8.43 -7.82
C LEU A 84 -11.91 -9.75 -7.05
N ILE A 85 -12.53 -10.74 -7.69
CA ILE A 85 -12.76 -12.07 -7.11
C ILE A 85 -11.43 -12.71 -6.69
N CYS A 86 -11.40 -13.27 -5.47
CA CYS A 86 -10.23 -13.95 -4.91
C CYS A 86 -8.95 -13.11 -4.90
N TRP A 87 -9.07 -11.78 -4.76
CA TRP A 87 -7.92 -10.86 -4.77
C TRP A 87 -6.79 -11.23 -3.79
N GLN A 88 -7.10 -11.87 -2.67
CA GLN A 88 -6.12 -12.31 -1.67
C GLN A 88 -5.14 -13.38 -2.18
N ALA A 89 -5.57 -14.18 -3.17
CA ALA A 89 -4.78 -15.25 -3.76
C ALA A 89 -4.16 -14.85 -5.12
N LYS A 90 -4.42 -13.62 -5.58
CA LYS A 90 -3.89 -13.13 -6.85
C LYS A 90 -2.44 -12.66 -6.70
N PRO A 91 -1.63 -12.75 -7.78
CA PRO A 91 -0.34 -12.09 -7.84
C PRO A 91 -0.48 -10.59 -7.53
N ILE A 92 0.53 -10.03 -6.86
CA ILE A 92 0.49 -8.61 -6.47
C ILE A 92 0.38 -7.67 -7.68
N ASP A 93 0.95 -8.05 -8.83
CA ASP A 93 0.91 -7.25 -10.06
C ASP A 93 -0.53 -7.09 -10.59
N ASP A 94 -1.32 -8.17 -10.57
CA ASP A 94 -2.74 -8.12 -10.95
C ASP A 94 -3.53 -7.20 -10.02
N VAL A 95 -3.26 -7.29 -8.71
CA VAL A 95 -3.91 -6.47 -7.69
C VAL A 95 -3.50 -5.00 -7.84
N LEU A 96 -2.23 -4.71 -8.14
CA LEU A 96 -1.72 -3.36 -8.40
C LEU A 96 -2.34 -2.75 -9.65
N GLN A 97 -2.45 -3.52 -10.73
CA GLN A 97 -3.08 -3.07 -11.96
C GLN A 97 -4.55 -2.73 -11.74
N TYR A 98 -5.27 -3.58 -11.01
CA TYR A 98 -6.68 -3.32 -10.70
C TYR A 98 -6.85 -2.14 -9.73
N ALA A 99 -5.99 -2.02 -8.71
CA ALA A 99 -5.97 -0.88 -7.81
C ALA A 99 -5.72 0.45 -8.54
N LYS A 100 -4.84 0.45 -9.55
CA LYS A 100 -4.62 1.60 -10.43
C LYS A 100 -5.89 1.97 -11.18
N TYR A 101 -6.54 0.99 -11.81
CA TYR A 101 -7.83 1.19 -12.49
C TYR A 101 -8.88 1.81 -11.55
N CYS A 102 -9.03 1.29 -10.33
CA CYS A 102 -9.95 1.85 -9.34
C CYS A 102 -9.60 3.29 -8.93
N SER A 103 -8.30 3.62 -8.82
CA SER A 103 -7.84 4.98 -8.55
C SER A 103 -8.25 5.94 -9.67
N ASP A 104 -7.95 5.58 -10.92
CA ASP A 104 -8.27 6.37 -12.11
C ASP A 104 -9.78 6.59 -12.24
N GLU A 105 -10.59 5.55 -11.99
CA GLU A 105 -12.04 5.62 -12.02
C GLU A 105 -12.60 6.55 -10.93
N THR A 106 -12.04 6.47 -9.71
CA THR A 106 -12.44 7.31 -8.58
C THR A 106 -12.12 8.79 -8.86
N GLU A 107 -10.93 9.08 -9.39
CA GLU A 107 -10.54 10.43 -9.78
C GLU A 107 -11.44 10.99 -10.89
N LEU A 108 -11.77 10.17 -11.89
CA LEU A 108 -12.67 10.57 -12.98
C LEU A 108 -14.07 10.90 -12.45
N LYS A 109 -14.61 10.07 -11.55
CA LYS A 109 -15.90 10.33 -10.88
C LYS A 109 -15.89 11.63 -10.10
N GLN A 110 -14.81 11.91 -9.35
CA GLN A 110 -14.66 13.15 -8.60
C GLN A 110 -14.57 14.38 -9.51
N ARG A 111 -13.86 14.30 -10.64
CA ARG A 111 -13.77 15.40 -11.63
C ARG A 111 -15.14 15.72 -12.22
N LYS A 112 -15.85 14.70 -12.71
CA LYS A 112 -17.21 14.86 -13.27
C LYS A 112 -18.19 15.45 -12.26
N LEU A 113 -18.10 15.05 -11.00
CA LEU A 113 -18.94 15.59 -9.94
C LEU A 113 -18.64 17.08 -9.70
N LYS A 114 -17.37 17.47 -9.64
CA LYS A 114 -16.97 18.89 -9.47
C LYS A 114 -17.46 19.76 -10.63
N GLU A 115 -17.30 19.28 -11.87
CA GLU A 115 -17.81 19.96 -13.06
C GLU A 115 -19.33 20.14 -13.00
N THR A 116 -20.06 19.09 -12.63
CA THR A 116 -21.52 19.12 -12.49
C THR A 116 -21.98 20.12 -11.43
N VAL A 117 -21.34 20.11 -10.25
CA VAL A 117 -21.64 21.05 -9.16
C VAL A 117 -21.37 22.50 -9.58
N MET A 118 -20.25 22.75 -10.27
CA MET A 118 -19.91 24.08 -10.78
C MET A 118 -20.97 24.60 -11.77
N VAL A 119 -21.42 23.75 -12.70
CA VAL A 119 -22.50 24.10 -13.64
C VAL A 119 -23.80 24.43 -12.92
N MET A 120 -24.16 23.66 -11.88
CA MET A 120 -25.36 23.92 -11.09
C MET A 120 -25.28 25.25 -10.33
N GLN A 121 -24.14 25.58 -9.74
CA GLN A 121 -23.93 26.85 -9.04
C GLN A 121 -24.01 28.06 -9.97
N ILE A 122 -23.43 27.96 -11.17
CA ILE A 122 -23.52 29.02 -12.19
C ILE A 122 -24.98 29.25 -12.59
N LYS A 123 -25.75 28.17 -12.83
CA LYS A 123 -27.17 28.26 -13.19
C LYS A 123 -28.04 28.84 -12.06
N ALA A 124 -27.68 28.60 -10.80
CA ALA A 124 -28.41 29.12 -9.65
C ALA A 124 -28.09 30.60 -9.34
N ALA A 125 -27.02 31.14 -9.89
CA ALA A 125 -26.59 32.53 -9.73
C ALA A 125 -27.04 33.46 -10.88
N GLN A 126 -27.77 32.92 -11.86
CA GLN A 126 -28.40 33.63 -12.98
C GLN A 126 -29.90 33.76 -12.72
#